data_AF-A0A932TFX6-F1
#
_entry.id   AF-A0A932TFX6-F1
#
_cell.length_a   1.000
_cell.length_b   1.000
_cell.length_c   1.000
_cell.angle_alpha   90.00
_cell.angle_beta   90.00
_cell.angle_gamma   90.00
#
_symmetry.space_group_name_H-M   'P 1'
#
loop_
_entity.id
_entity.type
_entity.pdbx_description
1 polymer ?
#
loop_
_entity_poly.entity_id
_entity_poly.type
_entity_poly.pdbx_seq_one_letter_code
_entity_poly.pdbx_strand_id
1 'polypeptide(L)'
;MPSATAHAPPALRLPLRPYQEEAIQAIRDAQTRGVTRPLVVLPVGAGKTIVFAHLLRQRAGRALVLAHRDELLQQAVAKLRL
;
A
#
# COMPACT_ATOMS: atom_id res chain seq x y z
N MET A 1 -24.40 16.92 -7.96
CA MET A 1 -23.12 16.50 -7.35
C MET A 1 -23.23 15.02 -7.03
N PRO A 2 -22.66 14.08 -7.82
CA PRO A 2 -22.79 12.67 -7.47
C PRO A 2 -21.90 12.38 -6.27
N SER A 3 -22.54 11.98 -5.17
CA SER A 3 -21.92 11.53 -3.94
C SER A 3 -20.92 10.41 -4.24
N ALA A 4 -19.63 10.65 -3.97
CA ALA A 4 -18.62 9.62 -4.02
C ALA A 4 -18.89 8.61 -2.90
N THR A 5 -19.61 7.54 -3.24
CA THR A 5 -19.77 6.36 -2.39
C THR A 5 -18.39 5.89 -1.95
N ALA A 6 -18.09 6.03 -0.67
CA ALA A 6 -16.90 5.50 -0.05
C ALA A 6 -16.95 3.97 -0.14
N HIS A 7 -16.29 3.42 -1.15
CA HIS A 7 -16.09 1.98 -1.26
C HIS A 7 -15.06 1.61 -0.19
N ALA A 8 -15.52 1.06 0.94
CA ALA A 8 -14.62 0.46 1.91
C ALA A 8 -13.75 -0.56 1.15
N PRO A 9 -12.41 -0.45 1.19
CA PRO A 9 -11.59 -1.46 0.56
C PRO A 9 -11.95 -2.80 1.22
N PRO A 10 -11.95 -3.92 0.49
CA PRO A 10 -12.23 -5.26 1.03
C PRO A 10 -11.20 -5.64 2.13
N ALA A 11 -11.05 -6.90 2.54
CA ALA A 11 -10.05 -7.24 3.55
C ALA A 11 -8.90 -7.99 2.90
N LEU A 12 -7.65 -7.48 2.94
CA LEU A 12 -6.48 -8.23 2.45
C LEU A 12 -6.34 -9.45 3.34
N ARG A 13 -6.93 -10.58 2.95
CA ARG A 13 -6.91 -11.84 3.72
C ARG A 13 -5.61 -12.61 3.54
N LEU A 14 -4.60 -12.01 2.89
CA LEU A 14 -3.30 -12.63 2.73
C LEU A 14 -2.43 -12.27 3.93
N PRO A 15 -1.99 -13.26 4.73
CA PRO A 15 -1.04 -13.00 5.79
C PRO A 15 0.25 -12.41 5.20
N LEU A 16 0.79 -11.39 5.87
CA LEU A 16 2.06 -10.80 5.48
C LEU A 16 3.18 -11.79 5.77
N ARG A 17 4.22 -11.75 4.93
CA ARG A 17 5.46 -12.48 5.19
C ARG A 17 6.34 -11.65 6.14
N PRO A 18 7.25 -12.26 6.93
CA PRO A 18 8.06 -11.52 7.91
C PRO A 18 8.75 -10.28 7.34
N TYR A 19 9.40 -10.40 6.17
CA TYR A 19 10.05 -9.27 5.50
C TYR A 19 9.09 -8.15 5.05
N GLN A 20 7.82 -8.46 4.81
CA GLN A 20 6.80 -7.46 4.47
C GLN A 20 6.35 -6.71 5.73
N GLU A 21 6.21 -7.41 6.85
CA GLU A 21 5.93 -6.81 8.16
C GLU A 21 7.08 -5.91 8.60
N GLU A 22 8.32 -6.39 8.47
CA GLU A 22 9.54 -5.60 8.73
C GLU A 22 9.58 -4.34 7.87
N ALA A 23 9.27 -4.44 6.57
CA ALA A 23 9.23 -3.28 5.68
C ALA A 23 8.14 -2.26 6.11
N ILE A 24 6.96 -2.73 6.51
CA ILE A 24 5.87 -1.88 7.00
C ILE A 24 6.26 -1.20 8.30
N GLN A 25 6.88 -1.95 9.23
CA GLN A 25 7.30 -1.41 10.52
C GLN A 25 8.41 -0.37 10.33
N ALA A 26 9.38 -0.61 9.46
CA ALA A 26 10.42 0.37 9.14
C ALA A 26 9.85 1.70 8.60
N ILE A 27 8.78 1.63 7.79
CA ILE A 27 8.09 2.83 7.28
C ILE A 27 7.38 3.58 8.41
N ARG A 28 6.70 2.86 9.32
CA ARG A 28 6.04 3.47 10.49
C ARG A 28 7.05 4.11 11.42
N ASP A 29 8.15 3.44 11.72
CA ASP A 29 9.21 3.98 12.58
C ASP A 29 9.89 5.20 11.93
N ALA A 30 10.00 5.24 10.60
CA ALA A 30 10.46 6.42 9.90
C ALA A 30 9.47 7.60 10.07
N GLN A 31 8.17 7.34 9.99
CA GLN A 31 7.13 8.35 10.21
C GLN A 31 7.14 8.90 11.64
N THR A 32 7.31 8.05 12.66
CA THR A 32 7.39 8.51 14.06
C THR A 32 8.62 9.38 14.33
N ARG A 33 9.71 9.17 13.57
CA ARG A 33 10.90 10.04 13.57
C ARG A 33 10.75 11.31 12.71
N GLY A 34 9.58 11.57 12.14
CA GLY A 34 9.31 12.75 11.31
C GLY A 34 9.79 12.64 9.85
N VAL A 35 10.15 11.45 9.38
CA VAL A 35 10.53 11.24 7.96
C VAL A 35 9.28 11.29 7.09
N THR A 36 9.21 12.29 6.21
CA THR A 36 8.04 12.52 5.33
C THR A 36 8.15 11.87 3.96
N ARG A 37 9.35 11.45 3.55
CA ARG A 37 9.65 10.88 2.21
C ARG A 37 10.48 9.60 2.29
N PRO A 38 9.97 8.52 2.90
CA PRO A 38 10.71 7.27 2.99
C PRO A 38 10.86 6.58 1.62
N LEU A 39 12.03 5.99 1.36
CA LEU A 39 12.29 5.13 0.21
C LEU A 39 12.37 3.68 0.68
N VAL A 40 11.64 2.79 0.01
CA VAL A 40 11.57 1.36 0.38
C VAL A 40 12.11 0.51 -0.77
N VAL A 41 13.20 -0.21 -0.51
CA VAL A 41 13.82 -1.13 -1.46
C VAL A 41 13.37 -2.55 -1.14
N LEU A 42 12.90 -3.24 -2.18
CA LEU A 42 12.45 -4.64 -2.14
C LEU A 42 12.78 -5.24 -3.52
N PRO A 43 13.15 -6.52 -3.63
CA PRO A 43 13.38 -7.14 -4.93
C PRO A 43 12.08 -7.37 -5.71
N VAL A 44 12.20 -7.66 -7.00
CA VAL A 44 11.06 -8.09 -7.82
C VAL A 44 10.48 -9.38 -7.22
N GLY A 45 9.15 -9.53 -7.23
CA GLY A 45 8.47 -10.69 -6.65
C GLY A 45 8.28 -10.65 -5.12
N ALA A 46 8.94 -9.74 -4.39
CA ALA A 46 8.73 -9.58 -2.94
C ALA A 46 7.37 -8.98 -2.55
N GLY A 47 6.54 -8.61 -3.53
CA GLY A 47 5.21 -8.09 -3.27
C GLY A 47 5.19 -6.64 -2.76
N LYS A 48 5.98 -5.75 -3.37
CA LYS A 48 5.91 -4.28 -3.13
C LYS A 48 4.46 -3.76 -3.14
N THR A 49 3.63 -4.30 -4.03
CA THR A 49 2.21 -3.98 -4.15
C THR A 49 1.39 -4.35 -2.91
N ILE A 50 1.68 -5.49 -2.30
CA ILE A 50 1.02 -5.93 -1.06
C ILE A 50 1.42 -5.01 0.10
N VAL A 51 2.70 -4.64 0.18
CA VAL A 51 3.23 -3.74 1.21
C VAL A 51 2.52 -2.38 1.18
N PHE A 52 2.48 -1.70 0.02
CA PHE A 52 1.77 -0.40 -0.02
C PHE A 52 0.26 -0.56 0.13
N ALA A 53 -0.36 -1.63 -0.40
CA ALA A 53 -1.79 -1.86 -0.23
C ALA A 53 -2.18 -1.98 1.25
N HIS A 54 -1.36 -2.67 2.04
CA HIS A 54 -1.55 -2.79 3.48
C HIS A 54 -1.43 -1.43 4.19
N LEU A 55 -0.40 -0.64 3.86
CA LEU A 55 -0.22 0.71 4.40
C LEU A 55 -1.39 1.64 4.07
N LEU A 56 -1.89 1.58 2.83
CA LEU A 56 -3.00 2.42 2.38
C LEU A 56 -4.31 2.10 3.10
N ARG A 57 -4.57 0.83 3.43
CA ARG A 57 -5.76 0.44 4.19
C ARG A 57 -5.80 0.99 5.61
N GLN A 58 -4.64 1.15 6.23
CA GLN A 58 -4.52 1.67 7.59
C GLN A 58 -4.49 3.20 7.64
N ARG A 59 -4.32 3.84 6.48
CA ARG A 59 -4.25 5.29 6.38
C ARG A 59 -5.67 5.87 6.33
N ALA A 60 -5.92 6.87 7.17
CA ALA A 60 -7.12 7.68 7.05
C ALA A 60 -7.02 8.61 5.83
N GLY A 61 -8.14 8.79 5.13
CA GLY A 61 -8.26 9.74 4.03
C GLY A 61 -7.88 9.18 2.66
N ARG A 62 -7.60 10.08 1.72
CA ARG A 62 -7.34 9.74 0.31
C ARG A 62 -5.85 9.48 0.09
N ALA A 63 -5.55 8.55 -0.81
CA ALA A 63 -4.20 8.25 -1.26
C ALA A 63 -4.12 8.22 -2.79
N LEU A 64 -2.96 8.59 -3.33
CA LEU A 64 -2.65 8.56 -4.76
C LEU A 64 -1.51 7.56 -4.98
N VAL A 65 -1.75 6.57 -5.83
CA VAL A 65 -0.72 5.62 -6.29
C VAL A 65 -0.37 5.99 -7.73
N LEU A 66 0.91 6.24 -7.98
CA LEU A 66 1.44 6.57 -9.30
C LEU A 66 2.31 5.42 -9.79
N ALA A 67 2.12 5.03 -11.05
CA ALA A 67 2.98 4.09 -11.75
C ALA A 67 3.12 4.53 -13.21
N HIS A 68 4.22 4.15 -13.84
CA HIS A 68 4.53 4.56 -15.21
C HIS A 68 3.76 3.77 -16.29
N ARG A 69 3.16 2.63 -15.94
CA ARG A 69 2.43 1.76 -16.87
C ARG A 69 1.07 1.41 -16.31
N ASP A 70 0.05 1.47 -17.16
CA ASP A 70 -1.34 1.20 -16.78
C ASP A 70 -1.55 -0.22 -16.23
N GLU A 71 -0.83 -1.20 -16.79
CA GLU A 71 -0.85 -2.60 -16.33
C GLU A 71 -0.47 -2.71 -14.84
N LEU A 72 0.53 -1.93 -14.39
CA LEU A 72 0.96 -1.93 -13.00
C LEU A 72 -0.10 -1.30 -12.09
N LEU A 73 -0.84 -0.30 -12.58
CA LEU A 73 -1.97 0.28 -11.86
C LEU A 73 -3.12 -0.73 -11.74
N GLN A 74 -3.44 -1.45 -12.81
CA GLN A 74 -4.46 -2.50 -12.78
C GLN A 74 -4.11 -3.61 -11.78
N GLN A 75 -2.85 -4.05 -11.76
CA GLN A 75 -2.35 -4.99 -10.75
C GLN A 75 -2.49 -4.45 -9.33
N ALA A 76 -2.16 -3.17 -9.10
CA ALA A 76 -2.31 -2.52 -7.81
C ALA A 76 -3.77 -2.47 -7.34
N VAL A 77 -4.69 -2.07 -8.23
CA VAL A 77 -6.12 -2.03 -7.96
C VAL A 77 -6.65 -3.42 -7.61
N ALA A 78 -6.26 -4.45 -8.35
CA ALA A 78 -6.66 -5.82 -8.05
C ALA A 78 -6.20 -6.26 -6.65
N LYS A 79 -4.97 -5.94 -6.23
CA LYS A 79 -4.47 -6.27 -4.89
C LYS A 79 -5.14 -5.47 -3.77
N LEU A 80 -5.49 -4.21 -4.02
CA LEU A 80 -6.27 -3.39 -3.09
C LEU A 80 -7.72 -3.89 -2.93
N ARG A 81 -8.23 -4.65 -3.90
CA ARG A 81 -9.57 -5.26 -3.91
C ARG A 81 -9.60 -6.71 -3.39
N LEU A 82 -8.46 -7.26 -2.98
CA LEU A 82 -8.43 -8.48 -2.15
C LEU A 82 -8.76 -8.08 -0.72
#